data_AF-G8ZYL0-F1
#
_entry.id   AF-G8ZYL0-F1
#
_cell.length_a   1.000
_cell.length_b   1.000
_cell.length_c   1.000
_cell.angle_alpha   90.00
_cell.angle_beta   90.00
_cell.angle_gamma   90.00
#
_symmetry.space_group_name_H-M   'P 1'
#
loop_
_entity.id
_entity.type
_entity.pdbx_description
1 polymer ?
#
loop_
_entity_poly.entity_id
_entity_poly.type
_entity_poly.pdbx_seq_one_letter_code
_entity_poly.pdbx_strand_id
1 'polypeptide(L)'
;MQVVRETLLRNPKLVKNIRSIIILDVSSDEFLQHLQDAADVNEQLMSALKELLMTLKVKYAGSKDAVLNLNISQLKYPLYHWEEALYLATEEVDFPQEIYITMQGETNRNKYSEDNRMLLKFIKTLEIGKRQAMESILEEDYELLLKKTIMTIIHQYDITEDQLELLLAETHNLAQFLGHCEEHST
;
A
#
# COMPACT_ATOMS: atom_id res chain seq x y z
N MET A 1 -26.20 -5.93 -6.54
CA MET A 1 -25.00 -6.39 -7.25
C MET A 1 -24.54 -7.70 -6.64
N GLN A 2 -24.05 -8.66 -7.42
CA GLN A 2 -23.62 -9.96 -6.90
C GLN A 2 -22.31 -10.43 -7.53
N VAL A 3 -21.40 -10.94 -6.69
CA VAL A 3 -20.20 -11.66 -7.16
C VAL A 3 -20.64 -13.01 -7.72
N VAL A 4 -20.34 -13.24 -9.00
CA VAL A 4 -20.73 -14.46 -9.70
C VAL A 4 -19.56 -15.41 -9.91
N ARG A 5 -18.32 -14.90 -9.87
CA ARG A 5 -17.12 -15.70 -10.04
C ARG A 5 -15.91 -15.04 -9.37
N GLU A 6 -14.99 -15.87 -8.92
CA GLU A 6 -13.74 -15.43 -8.31
C GLU A 6 -12.55 -16.05 -9.04
N THR A 7 -11.55 -15.23 -9.32
CA THR A 7 -10.31 -15.65 -9.98
C THR A 7 -9.12 -15.01 -9.27
N LEU A 8 -8.17 -15.84 -8.83
CA LEU A 8 -6.92 -15.34 -8.27
C LEU A 8 -5.97 -15.01 -9.43
N LEU A 9 -5.55 -13.75 -9.53
CA LEU A 9 -4.52 -13.35 -10.48
C LEU A 9 -3.17 -13.84 -9.94
N ARG A 10 -2.66 -14.91 -10.52
CA ARG A 10 -1.32 -15.43 -10.22
C ARG A 10 -0.40 -15.03 -11.35
N ASN A 11 0.77 -14.54 -10.99
CA ASN A 11 1.84 -14.42 -11.96
C ASN A 11 3.12 -14.96 -11.34
N PRO A 12 3.58 -16.14 -11.77
CA PRO A 12 4.76 -16.77 -11.20
C PRO A 12 6.06 -16.00 -11.50
N LYS A 13 6.04 -15.07 -12.46
CA LYS A 13 7.17 -14.21 -12.82
C LYS A 13 7.17 -12.90 -12.03
N LEU A 14 6.07 -12.57 -11.36
CA LEU A 14 5.99 -11.45 -10.42
C LEU A 14 6.54 -11.89 -9.06
N VAL A 15 7.31 -11.00 -8.44
CA VAL A 15 8.08 -11.28 -7.22
C VAL A 15 7.18 -11.76 -6.07
N LYS A 16 7.77 -12.57 -5.18
CA LYS A 16 7.19 -13.06 -3.92
C LYS A 16 6.54 -11.98 -3.01
N ASN A 17 6.74 -10.69 -3.32
CA ASN A 17 6.28 -9.54 -2.54
C ASN A 17 5.12 -8.75 -3.18
N ILE A 18 4.59 -9.20 -4.33
CA ILE A 18 3.39 -8.59 -4.89
C ILE A 18 2.17 -9.22 -4.19
N ARG A 19 1.39 -8.37 -3.51
CA ARG A 19 0.12 -8.73 -2.87
C ARG A 19 -0.76 -9.54 -3.83
N SER A 20 -1.45 -10.56 -3.30
CA SER A 20 -2.36 -11.37 -4.11
C SER A 20 -3.53 -10.51 -4.60
N ILE A 21 -3.80 -10.51 -5.90
CA ILE A 21 -4.95 -9.81 -6.48
C ILE A 21 -6.08 -10.81 -6.69
N ILE A 22 -7.20 -10.62 -6.02
CA ILE A 22 -8.41 -11.43 -6.18
C ILE A 22 -9.37 -10.66 -7.09
N ILE A 23 -9.64 -11.22 -8.26
CA ILE A 23 -10.59 -10.66 -9.23
C ILE A 23 -11.97 -11.25 -8.93
N LEU A 24 -12.93 -10.38 -8.66
CA LEU A 24 -14.31 -10.71 -8.36
C LEU A 24 -15.15 -10.26 -9.55
N ASP A 25 -15.62 -11.22 -10.35
CA ASP A 25 -16.54 -10.90 -11.44
C ASP A 25 -17.90 -10.58 -10.83
N VAL A 26 -18.35 -9.34 -11.06
CA VAL A 26 -19.61 -8.82 -10.53
C VAL A 26 -20.59 -8.62 -11.67
N SER A 27 -21.76 -9.27 -11.58
CA SER A 27 -22.86 -8.99 -12.49
C SER A 27 -23.52 -7.68 -12.10
N SER A 28 -23.62 -6.76 -13.06
CA SER A 28 -24.31 -5.48 -12.90
C SER A 28 -25.72 -5.47 -13.49
N ASP A 29 -26.14 -6.49 -14.23
CA ASP A 29 -27.33 -6.42 -15.09
C ASP A 29 -28.62 -6.13 -14.32
N GLU A 30 -28.88 -6.88 -13.24
CA GLU A 30 -30.05 -6.66 -12.37
C GLU A 30 -29.97 -5.31 -11.65
N PHE A 31 -28.78 -4.91 -11.22
CA PHE A 31 -28.58 -3.65 -10.50
C PHE A 31 -28.77 -2.42 -11.42
N LEU A 32 -28.25 -2.47 -12.65
CA LEU A 32 -28.36 -1.37 -13.61
C LEU A 32 -29.80 -1.14 -14.09
N GLN A 33 -30.63 -2.20 -14.13
CA GLN A 33 -32.06 -2.08 -14.41
C GLN A 33 -32.75 -1.23 -13.34
N HIS A 34 -32.48 -1.47 -12.06
CA HIS A 34 -33.08 -0.70 -10.96
C HIS A 34 -32.62 0.77 -10.91
N LEU A 35 -31.41 1.07 -11.39
CA LEU A 35 -30.90 2.44 -11.49
C LEU A 35 -31.55 3.31 -12.57
N GLN A 36 -32.41 2.77 -13.45
CA GLN A 36 -33.08 3.56 -14.50
C GLN A 36 -34.35 4.26 -14.00
N ASP A 37 -34.97 3.74 -12.93
CA ASP A 37 -36.31 4.16 -12.49
C ASP A 37 -36.29 5.13 -11.30
N ALA A 38 -35.11 5.53 -10.82
CA ALA A 38 -34.96 6.23 -9.55
C ALA A 38 -34.48 7.68 -9.69
N ALA A 39 -35.07 8.56 -8.87
CA ALA A 39 -34.71 9.97 -8.78
C ALA A 39 -33.33 10.21 -8.12
N ASP A 40 -32.79 9.22 -7.39
CA ASP A 40 -31.49 9.32 -6.73
C ASP A 40 -30.59 8.11 -7.02
N VAL A 41 -29.97 8.16 -8.20
CA VAL A 41 -29.05 7.14 -8.71
C VAL A 41 -27.81 6.99 -7.81
N ASN A 42 -27.35 8.09 -7.21
CA ASN A 42 -26.13 8.09 -6.41
C ASN A 42 -26.34 7.37 -5.09
N GLU A 43 -27.47 7.61 -4.42
CA GLU A 43 -27.82 6.88 -3.20
C GLU A 43 -27.96 5.38 -3.45
N GLN A 44 -28.57 4.97 -4.56
CA GLN A 44 -28.74 3.54 -4.89
C GLN A 44 -27.41 2.86 -5.21
N LEU A 45 -26.53 3.52 -5.95
CA LEU A 45 -25.17 3.04 -6.21
C LEU A 45 -24.38 2.91 -4.90
N MET A 46 -24.43 3.93 -4.07
CA MET A 46 -23.76 3.93 -2.78
C MET A 46 -24.27 2.78 -1.88
N SER A 47 -25.59 2.60 -1.80
CA SER A 47 -26.21 1.53 -1.02
C SER A 47 -25.80 0.13 -1.52
N ALA A 48 -25.86 -0.10 -2.84
CA ALA A 48 -25.47 -1.39 -3.42
C ALA A 48 -23.98 -1.70 -3.23
N LEU A 49 -23.10 -0.70 -3.33
CA LEU A 49 -21.68 -0.85 -3.05
C LEU A 49 -21.44 -1.17 -1.58
N LYS A 50 -22.11 -0.49 -0.64
CA LYS A 50 -22.00 -0.78 0.80
C LYS A 50 -22.43 -2.21 1.14
N GLU A 51 -23.55 -2.68 0.59
CA GLU A 51 -24.01 -4.05 0.80
C GLU A 51 -23.01 -5.08 0.27
N LEU A 52 -22.45 -4.82 -0.91
CA LEU A 52 -21.40 -5.65 -1.49
C LEU A 52 -20.15 -5.65 -0.61
N LEU A 53 -19.67 -4.48 -0.19
CA LEU A 53 -18.50 -4.33 0.67
C LEU A 53 -18.68 -5.02 2.01
N MET A 54 -19.84 -4.89 2.66
CA MET A 54 -20.13 -5.60 3.90
C MET A 54 -20.04 -7.12 3.72
N THR A 55 -20.56 -7.64 2.61
CA THR A 55 -20.46 -9.06 2.27
C THR A 55 -19.00 -9.48 2.06
N LEU A 56 -18.22 -8.68 1.32
CA LEU A 56 -16.81 -8.94 1.06
C LEU A 56 -15.95 -8.82 2.32
N LYS A 57 -16.28 -7.89 3.23
CA LYS A 57 -15.55 -7.64 4.49
C LYS A 57 -15.61 -8.88 5.36
N VAL A 58 -16.79 -9.50 5.46
CA VAL A 58 -16.97 -10.77 6.18
C VAL A 58 -16.21 -11.90 5.48
N LYS A 59 -16.37 -12.02 4.15
CA LYS A 59 -15.77 -13.12 3.37
C LYS A 59 -14.24 -13.09 3.38
N TYR A 60 -13.62 -11.91 3.35
CA TYR A 60 -12.18 -11.72 3.22
C TYR A 60 -11.51 -11.18 4.47
N ALA A 61 -12.17 -11.17 5.64
CA ALA A 61 -11.63 -10.64 6.90
C ALA A 61 -10.20 -11.15 7.25
N GLY A 62 -9.87 -12.40 6.88
CA GLY A 62 -8.56 -13.01 7.10
C GLY A 62 -7.50 -12.73 6.02
N SER A 63 -7.86 -12.07 4.92
CA SER A 63 -7.01 -11.83 3.74
C SER A 63 -6.52 -10.38 3.68
N LYS A 64 -5.89 -9.89 4.74
CA LYS A 64 -5.45 -8.47 4.84
C LYS A 64 -4.44 -8.04 3.78
N ASP A 65 -3.65 -8.99 3.29
CA ASP A 65 -2.63 -8.72 2.27
C ASP A 65 -3.14 -8.86 0.82
N ALA A 66 -4.43 -9.17 0.63
CA ALA A 66 -5.01 -9.29 -0.70
C ALA A 66 -5.59 -7.96 -1.16
N VAL A 67 -5.41 -7.65 -2.44
CA VAL A 67 -6.09 -6.54 -3.12
C VAL A 67 -7.30 -7.11 -3.87
N LEU A 68 -8.46 -6.49 -3.69
CA LEU A 68 -9.69 -6.92 -4.36
C LEU A 68 -9.92 -6.09 -5.63
N ASN A 69 -10.24 -6.76 -6.73
CA ASN A 69 -10.62 -6.12 -7.98
C ASN A 69 -12.07 -6.47 -8.30
N LEU A 70 -12.97 -5.50 -8.21
CA LEU A 70 -14.35 -5.62 -8.63
C LEU A 70 -14.42 -5.50 -10.16
N ASN A 71 -14.52 -6.63 -10.84
CA ASN A 71 -14.57 -6.73 -12.29
C ASN A 71 -16.02 -6.72 -12.77
N ILE A 72 -16.56 -5.52 -12.98
CA ILE A 72 -17.99 -5.28 -13.27
C ILE A 72 -18.29 -5.56 -14.75
N SER A 73 -19.36 -6.30 -15.03
CA SER A 73 -19.75 -6.65 -16.41
C SER A 73 -20.00 -5.44 -17.30
N GLN A 74 -20.70 -4.43 -16.77
CA GLN A 74 -20.98 -3.20 -17.49
C GLN A 74 -20.95 -1.98 -16.56
N LEU A 75 -20.27 -0.92 -16.99
CA LEU A 75 -20.31 0.37 -16.30
C LEU A 75 -21.31 1.29 -17.00
N LYS A 76 -22.38 1.70 -16.30
CA LYS A 76 -23.37 2.68 -16.81
C LYS A 76 -22.83 4.12 -16.85
N TYR A 77 -21.88 4.40 -15.98
CA TYR A 77 -21.23 5.71 -15.82
C TYR A 77 -19.72 5.57 -16.07
N PRO A 78 -19.04 6.67 -16.39
CA PRO A 78 -17.58 6.68 -16.44
C PRO A 78 -16.94 6.09 -15.17
N LEU A 79 -15.83 5.37 -15.34
CA LEU A 79 -15.14 4.65 -14.25
C LEU A 79 -14.82 5.56 -13.05
N TYR A 80 -14.46 6.82 -13.28
CA TYR A 80 -14.10 7.73 -12.18
C TYR A 80 -15.24 7.95 -11.19
N HIS A 81 -16.50 7.95 -11.63
CA HIS A 81 -17.65 8.07 -10.73
C HIS A 81 -17.85 6.80 -9.89
N TRP A 82 -17.53 5.64 -10.46
CA TRP A 82 -17.58 4.37 -9.73
C TRP A 82 -16.47 4.30 -8.67
N GLU A 83 -15.27 4.76 -9.01
CA GLU A 83 -14.14 4.83 -8.06
C GLU A 83 -14.42 5.83 -6.93
N GLU A 84 -15.00 7.00 -7.24
CA GLU A 84 -15.43 7.98 -6.23
C GLU A 84 -16.49 7.39 -5.30
N ALA A 85 -17.51 6.73 -5.86
CA ALA A 85 -18.54 6.08 -5.07
C ALA A 85 -17.98 4.92 -4.22
N LEU A 86 -17.07 4.13 -4.78
CA LEU A 86 -16.40 3.05 -4.07
C LEU A 86 -15.57 3.60 -2.90
N TYR A 87 -14.80 4.66 -3.14
CA TYR A 87 -13.99 5.32 -2.11
C TYR A 87 -14.84 5.72 -0.91
N LEU A 88 -15.92 6.46 -1.14
CA LEU A 88 -16.84 6.89 -0.08
C LEU A 88 -17.48 5.69 0.64
N ALA A 89 -17.90 4.66 -0.12
CA ALA A 89 -18.48 3.45 0.46
C ALA A 89 -17.48 2.69 1.34
N THR A 90 -16.20 2.63 0.94
CA THR A 90 -15.14 1.98 1.72
C THR A 90 -14.82 2.70 3.01
N GLU A 91 -14.82 4.04 3.01
CA GLU A 91 -14.64 4.83 4.24
C GLU A 91 -15.80 4.58 5.22
N GLU A 92 -17.05 4.61 4.74
CA GLU A 92 -18.22 4.40 5.59
C GLU A 92 -18.32 2.98 6.17
N VAL A 93 -17.93 1.97 5.40
CA VAL A 93 -17.93 0.56 5.82
C VAL A 93 -16.69 0.20 6.65
N ASP A 94 -15.71 1.10 6.75
CA ASP A 94 -14.39 0.85 7.33
C ASP A 94 -13.77 -0.40 6.70
N PHE A 95 -13.68 -0.42 5.37
CA PHE A 95 -13.22 -1.59 4.62
C PHE A 95 -11.68 -1.70 4.69
N PRO A 96 -11.11 -2.78 5.26
CA PRO A 96 -9.69 -2.78 5.66
C PRO A 96 -8.71 -3.14 4.53
N GLN A 97 -9.19 -3.59 3.36
CA GLN A 97 -8.34 -3.98 2.23
C GLN A 97 -8.39 -2.95 1.10
N GLU A 98 -7.32 -2.89 0.31
CA GLU A 98 -7.32 -2.15 -0.95
C GLU A 98 -8.30 -2.81 -1.92
N ILE A 99 -9.20 -2.00 -2.48
CA ILE A 99 -10.21 -2.43 -3.44
C ILE A 99 -10.32 -1.40 -4.57
N TYR A 100 -10.55 -1.87 -5.80
CA TYR A 100 -10.72 -1.01 -6.98
C TYR A 100 -11.68 -1.65 -7.98
N ILE A 101 -12.20 -0.86 -8.92
CA ILE A 101 -13.14 -1.30 -9.95
C ILE A 101 -12.44 -1.39 -11.30
N THR A 102 -12.82 -2.40 -12.07
CA THR A 102 -12.52 -2.48 -13.49
C THR A 102 -13.76 -2.93 -14.25
N MET A 103 -13.78 -2.64 -15.55
CA MET A 103 -14.78 -3.23 -16.44
C MET A 103 -14.26 -4.56 -16.99
N GLN A 104 -15.15 -5.53 -17.09
CA GLN A 104 -14.89 -6.77 -17.81
C GLN A 104 -14.51 -6.47 -19.26
N GLY A 105 -13.54 -7.20 -19.77
CA GLY A 105 -13.08 -7.06 -21.15
C GLY A 105 -12.54 -8.37 -21.69
N GLU A 106 -12.30 -8.42 -22.99
CA GLU A 106 -11.88 -9.65 -23.69
C GLU A 106 -10.42 -10.06 -23.37
N THR A 107 -9.65 -9.15 -22.78
CA THR A 107 -8.23 -9.38 -22.51
C THR A 107 -8.04 -10.33 -21.33
N ASN A 108 -7.36 -11.45 -21.56
CA ASN A 108 -6.94 -12.35 -20.49
C ASN A 108 -5.86 -11.68 -19.62
N ARG A 109 -6.27 -11.20 -18.44
CA ARG A 109 -5.39 -10.45 -17.50
C ARG A 109 -4.25 -11.30 -16.94
N ASN A 110 -4.46 -12.61 -16.73
CA ASN A 110 -3.40 -13.53 -16.30
C ASN A 110 -2.30 -13.55 -17.36
N LYS A 111 -2.68 -13.84 -18.62
CA LYS A 111 -1.75 -13.88 -19.75
C LYS A 111 -1.06 -12.53 -19.97
N TYR A 112 -1.80 -11.43 -19.91
CA TYR A 112 -1.22 -10.09 -20.03
C TYR A 112 -0.16 -9.86 -18.96
N SER A 113 -0.45 -10.20 -17.71
CA SER A 113 0.51 -10.03 -16.63
C SER A 113 1.78 -10.86 -16.86
N GLU A 114 1.63 -12.09 -17.34
CA GLU A 114 2.73 -13.05 -17.49
C GLU A 114 3.62 -12.78 -18.70
N ASP A 115 3.05 -12.23 -19.79
CA ASP A 115 3.71 -12.14 -21.09
C ASP A 115 4.01 -10.71 -21.53
N ASN A 116 3.38 -9.69 -20.93
CA ASN A 116 3.60 -8.32 -21.38
C ASN A 116 4.99 -7.81 -21.00
N ARG A 117 5.87 -7.72 -22.01
CA ARG A 117 7.26 -7.29 -21.84
C ARG A 117 7.40 -5.89 -21.22
N MET A 118 6.50 -4.96 -21.56
CA MET A 118 6.57 -3.58 -21.05
C MET A 118 6.22 -3.54 -19.56
N LEU A 119 5.17 -4.25 -19.16
CA LEU A 119 4.79 -4.42 -17.75
C LEU A 119 5.92 -5.08 -16.96
N LEU A 120 6.46 -6.20 -17.45
CA LEU A 120 7.56 -6.91 -16.78
C LEU A 120 8.82 -6.03 -16.67
N LYS A 121 9.11 -5.21 -17.68
CA LYS A 121 10.23 -4.25 -17.63
C LYS A 121 9.98 -3.16 -16.60
N PHE A 122 8.78 -2.57 -16.60
CA PHE A 122 8.40 -1.53 -15.64
C PHE A 122 8.50 -2.04 -14.19
N ILE A 123 7.99 -3.25 -13.92
CA ILE A 123 8.06 -3.87 -12.59
C ILE A 123 9.52 -4.08 -12.16
N LYS A 124 10.38 -4.59 -13.06
CA LYS A 124 11.83 -4.69 -12.79
C LYS A 124 12.46 -3.33 -12.50
N THR A 125 12.07 -2.28 -13.21
CA THR A 125 12.55 -0.91 -12.96
C THR A 125 12.14 -0.43 -11.58
N LEU A 126 10.88 -0.64 -11.16
CA LEU A 126 10.43 -0.30 -9.82
C LEU A 126 11.18 -1.08 -8.72
N GLU A 127 11.52 -2.33 -8.97
CA GLU A 127 12.32 -3.14 -8.02
C GLU A 127 13.75 -2.64 -7.89
N ILE A 128 14.41 -2.33 -9.01
CA ILE A 128 15.76 -1.75 -9.00
C ILE A 128 15.72 -0.39 -8.28
N GLY A 129 14.74 0.46 -8.60
CA GLY A 129 14.54 1.74 -7.93
C GLY A 129 14.26 1.60 -6.43
N LYS A 130 13.49 0.59 -5.99
CA LYS A 130 13.27 0.31 -4.56
C LYS A 130 14.54 -0.14 -3.85
N ARG A 131 15.36 -0.99 -4.49
CA ARG A 131 16.66 -1.40 -3.92
C ARG A 131 17.62 -0.21 -3.85
N GLN A 132 17.70 0.58 -4.91
CA GLN A 132 18.52 1.79 -4.96
C GLN A 132 18.04 2.87 -4.00
N ALA A 133 16.74 3.02 -3.76
CA ALA A 133 16.22 3.93 -2.74
C ALA A 133 16.60 3.46 -1.32
N MET A 134 16.55 2.15 -1.07
CA MET A 134 16.97 1.55 0.20
C MET A 134 18.49 1.61 0.40
N GLU A 135 19.27 1.60 -0.69
CA GLU A 135 20.70 1.89 -0.70
C GLU A 135 21.00 3.40 -0.58
N SER A 136 20.15 4.29 -1.12
CA SER A 136 20.32 5.75 -0.99
C SER A 136 19.99 6.27 0.40
N ILE A 137 19.13 5.56 1.15
CA ILE A 137 18.95 5.83 2.58
C ILE A 137 20.28 5.59 3.32
N LEU A 138 21.13 4.65 2.87
CA LEU A 138 22.45 4.42 3.46
C LEU A 138 23.52 5.46 3.04
N GLU A 139 23.27 6.28 2.01
CA GLU A 139 24.25 7.26 1.49
C GLU A 139 23.95 8.72 1.85
N GLU A 140 22.74 9.08 2.32
CA GLU A 140 22.50 10.42 2.87
C GLU A 140 23.09 10.56 4.29
N ASP A 141 24.40 10.79 4.30
CA ASP A 141 25.18 11.48 5.32
C ASP A 141 24.93 11.05 6.78
N TYR A 142 24.68 9.76 7.01
CA TYR A 142 24.60 9.18 8.37
C TYR A 142 25.84 9.52 9.20
N GLU A 143 27.01 9.60 8.57
CA GLU A 143 28.24 10.03 9.21
C GLU A 143 28.17 11.50 9.64
N LEU A 144 27.68 12.40 8.78
CA LEU A 144 27.47 13.81 9.13
C LEU A 144 26.39 13.98 10.20
N LEU A 145 25.30 13.22 10.12
CA LEU A 145 24.22 13.25 11.12
C LEU A 145 24.74 12.75 12.47
N LEU A 146 25.45 11.61 12.50
CA LEU A 146 26.08 11.06 13.68
C LEU A 146 27.07 12.07 14.29
N LYS A 147 27.91 12.69 13.46
CA LYS A 147 28.85 13.73 13.91
C LYS A 147 28.11 14.92 14.50
N LYS A 148 27.06 15.43 13.85
CA LYS A 148 26.25 16.55 14.37
C LYS A 148 25.57 16.18 15.69
N THR A 149 25.04 14.97 15.81
CA THR A 149 24.41 14.49 17.04
C THR A 149 25.43 14.38 18.18
N ILE A 150 26.60 13.77 17.93
CA ILE A 150 27.69 13.69 18.91
C ILE A 150 28.15 15.09 19.33
N MET A 151 28.38 16.00 18.39
CA MET A 151 28.75 17.40 18.70
C MET A 151 27.69 18.12 19.54
N THR A 152 26.41 17.86 19.28
CA THR A 152 25.31 18.44 20.08
C THR A 152 25.33 17.92 21.52
N ILE A 153 25.57 16.62 21.71
CA ILE A 153 25.68 15.99 23.03
C ILE A 153 26.90 16.54 23.79
N ILE A 154 28.06 16.64 23.13
CA ILE A 154 29.27 17.25 23.69
C ILE A 154 28.98 18.65 24.24
N HIS A 155 28.31 19.49 23.44
CA HIS A 155 27.94 20.84 23.85
C HIS A 155 26.92 20.87 24.99
N GLN A 156 25.99 19.92 25.03
CA GLN A 156 24.95 19.87 26.05
C GLN A 156 25.50 19.46 27.43
N TYR A 157 26.53 18.62 27.46
CA TYR A 157 27.13 18.09 28.69
C TYR A 157 28.52 18.67 29.00
N ASP A 158 28.89 19.77 28.34
CA ASP A 158 30.18 20.47 28.51
C ASP A 158 31.41 19.53 28.47
N ILE A 159 31.38 18.54 27.56
CA ILE A 159 32.44 17.54 27.42
C ILE A 159 33.67 18.20 26.80
N THR A 160 34.82 18.06 27.46
CA THR A 160 36.10 18.56 26.96
C THR A 160 36.67 17.66 25.86
N GLU A 161 37.60 18.19 25.06
CA GLU A 161 38.25 17.44 23.98
C GLU A 161 38.98 16.18 24.48
N ASP A 162 39.66 16.27 25.63
CA ASP A 162 40.34 15.14 26.26
C ASP A 162 39.37 14.03 26.73
N GLN A 163 38.18 14.41 27.21
CA GLN A 163 37.13 13.46 27.62
C GLN A 163 36.44 12.83 26.41
N LEU A 164 36.26 13.61 25.34
CA LEU A 164 35.65 13.12 24.12
C LEU A 164 36.47 11.98 23.50
N GLU A 165 37.79 12.13 23.44
CA GLU A 165 38.66 11.09 22.87
C GLU A 165 38.56 9.77 23.64
N LEU A 166 38.48 9.83 24.97
CA LEU A 166 38.26 8.67 25.84
C LEU A 166 36.87 8.05 25.62
N LEU A 167 35.81 8.86 25.59
CA LEU A 167 34.43 8.39 25.36
C LEU A 167 34.24 7.73 24.00
N LEU A 168 34.86 8.25 22.95
CA LEU A 168 34.81 7.66 21.61
C LEU A 168 35.63 6.37 21.52
N ALA A 169 36.70 6.24 22.30
CA ALA A 169 37.48 5.00 22.36
C ALA A 169 36.75 3.87 23.10
N GLU A 170 35.89 4.21 24.08
CA GLU A 170 35.20 3.26 24.95
C GLU A 170 33.78 2.89 24.48
N THR A 171 33.21 3.63 23.51
CA THR A 171 31.85 3.40 23.02
C THR A 171 31.82 2.99 21.54
N HIS A 172 30.91 2.07 21.17
CA HIS A 172 30.83 1.54 19.81
C HIS A 172 29.55 1.94 19.07
N ASN A 173 28.64 2.61 19.75
CA ASN A 173 27.41 3.14 19.17
C ASN A 173 26.91 4.35 19.96
N LEU A 174 26.00 5.11 19.34
CA LEU A 174 25.48 6.35 19.90
C LEU A 174 24.70 6.15 21.22
N ALA A 175 24.06 5.00 21.41
CA ALA A 175 23.32 4.72 22.64
C ALA A 175 24.26 4.53 23.84
N GLN A 176 25.38 3.84 23.64
CA GLN A 176 26.44 3.72 24.64
C GLN A 176 27.10 5.07 24.94
N PHE A 177 27.38 5.85 23.89
CA PHE A 177 27.96 7.19 24.02
C PHE A 177 27.07 8.10 24.87
N LEU A 178 25.76 8.11 24.60
CA LEU A 178 24.80 8.90 25.38
C LEU A 178 24.71 8.46 26.84
N GLY A 179 24.67 7.14 27.09
CA GLY A 179 24.61 6.60 28.45
C GLY A 179 25.82 7.01 29.31
N HIS A 180 27.03 7.00 28.75
CA HIS A 180 28.22 7.48 29.46
C HIS A 180 28.18 9.00 29.75
N CYS A 181 27.65 9.80 28.81
CA CYS A 181 27.52 11.25 29.02
C CYS A 181 26.53 11.57 30.15
N GLU A 182 25.43 10.81 30.25
CA GLU A 182 24.44 10.97 31.32
C GLU A 182 25.02 10.60 32.70
N GLU A 183 25.85 9.56 32.79
CA GLU A 183 26.50 9.14 34.04
C GLU A 183 27.54 10.14 34.57
N HIS A 184 28.18 10.90 33.69
CA HIS A 184 29.17 11.93 34.04
C HIS A 184 28.58 13.32 34.33
N SER A 185 27.26 13.47 34.22
CA SER A 185 26.54 14.74 34.43
C SER A 185 25.84 14.85 35.80
N THR A 186 26.15 13.90 36.71
CA THR A 186 25.72 13.87 38.12
C THR A 186 26.91 14.06 39.04
#